data_AF-A0A5C8LM09-F1
#
_entry.id   AF-A0A5C8LM09-F1
#
_cell.length_a   1.000
_cell.length_b   1.000
_cell.length_c   1.000
_cell.angle_alpha   90.00
_cell.angle_beta   90.00
_cell.angle_gamma   90.00
#
_symmetry.space_group_name_H-M   'P 1'
#
loop_
_entity.id
_entity.type
_entity.pdbx_description
1 polymer ?
#
loop_
_entity_poly.entity_id
_entity_poly.type
_entity_poly.pdbx_seq_one_letter_code
_entity_poly.pdbx_strand_id
1 'polypeptide(L)'
;MVRLQQVLERLKDEHGALKKELDHVQDMTRHMVGMLGSEEAKRLLQEIRKQMELFMQQLEAHEHWEEEEVLPLLAEYANQGMEPTFLTSTWVLEEDHKQAERFVRSFLDHAEQCKGADSVKLKKAISLLSVACSVLSEHLSSEEEMFFPVANQMLSDIRE
;
A
#
# COMPACT_ATOMS: atom_id res chain seq x y z
N MET A 1 -8.36 14.23 -22.31
CA MET A 1 -8.61 12.84 -22.76
C MET A 1 -7.37 11.94 -22.60
N VAL A 2 -6.22 12.24 -23.22
CA VAL A 2 -5.00 11.40 -23.12
C VAL A 2 -4.45 11.32 -21.68
N ARG A 3 -4.40 12.45 -20.95
CA ARG A 3 -3.86 12.51 -19.58
C ARG A 3 -4.62 11.63 -18.59
N LEU A 4 -5.95 11.69 -18.56
CA LEU A 4 -6.78 10.89 -17.65
C LEU A 4 -6.64 9.38 -17.91
N GLN A 5 -6.57 8.99 -19.19
CA GLN A 5 -6.37 7.58 -19.54
C GLN A 5 -5.00 7.07 -19.10
N GLN A 6 -3.95 7.87 -19.28
CA GLN A 6 -2.59 7.54 -18.82
C GLN A 6 -2.52 7.41 -17.29
N VAL A 7 -3.17 8.31 -16.56
CA VAL A 7 -3.25 8.23 -15.10
C VAL A 7 -3.97 6.95 -14.65
N LEU A 8 -5.11 6.62 -15.28
CA LEU A 8 -5.87 5.43 -14.93
C LEU A 8 -5.12 4.13 -15.23
N GLU A 9 -4.36 4.06 -16.32
CA GLU A 9 -3.53 2.92 -16.67
C GLU A 9 -2.38 2.76 -15.66
N ARG A 10 -1.68 3.84 -15.33
CA ARG A 10 -0.59 3.83 -14.36
C ARG A 10 -1.05 3.39 -12.96
N LEU A 11 -2.18 3.93 -12.48
CA LEU A 11 -2.71 3.61 -11.15
C LEU A 11 -3.02 2.10 -11.03
N LYS A 12 -3.61 1.50 -12.06
CA LYS A 12 -3.87 0.04 -12.11
C LYS A 12 -2.59 -0.78 -12.09
N ASP A 13 -1.58 -0.37 -12.84
CA ASP A 13 -0.32 -1.09 -12.93
C ASP A 13 0.45 -1.02 -11.60
N GLU A 14 0.54 0.17 -11.00
CA GLU A 14 1.23 0.36 -9.72
C GLU A 14 0.51 -0.34 -8.56
N HIS A 15 -0.82 -0.21 -8.44
CA HIS A 15 -1.58 -0.92 -7.40
C HIS A 15 -1.48 -2.44 -7.57
N GLY A 16 -1.55 -2.93 -8.81
CA GLY A 16 -1.39 -4.35 -9.11
C GLY A 16 0.00 -4.89 -8.75
N ALA A 17 1.05 -4.08 -8.88
CA ALA A 17 2.39 -4.43 -8.44
C ALA A 17 2.50 -4.42 -6.90
N LEU A 18 2.08 -3.34 -6.25
CA LEU A 18 2.14 -3.18 -4.80
C LEU A 18 1.36 -4.30 -4.07
N LYS A 19 0.14 -4.62 -4.51
CA LYS A 19 -0.67 -5.71 -3.93
C LYS A 19 0.03 -7.07 -4.04
N LYS A 20 0.67 -7.36 -5.17
CA LYS A 20 1.43 -8.62 -5.35
C LYS A 20 2.63 -8.71 -4.41
N GLU A 21 3.30 -7.59 -4.17
CA GLU A 21 4.41 -7.55 -3.21
C GLU A 21 3.92 -7.80 -1.78
N LEU A 22 2.80 -7.20 -1.38
CA LEU A 22 2.16 -7.45 -0.08
C LEU A 22 1.75 -8.91 0.10
N ASP A 23 1.12 -9.51 -0.92
CA ASP A 23 0.75 -10.93 -0.92
C ASP A 23 2.00 -11.83 -0.76
N HIS A 24 3.08 -11.50 -1.48
CA HIS A 24 4.33 -12.25 -1.38
C HIS A 24 4.91 -12.19 0.04
N VAL A 25 4.93 -11.01 0.64
CA VAL A 25 5.39 -10.82 2.04
C VAL A 25 4.50 -11.60 3.02
N GLN A 26 3.18 -11.62 2.80
CA GLN A 26 2.26 -12.41 3.63
C GLN A 26 2.53 -13.92 3.52
N ASP A 27 2.85 -14.42 2.33
CA ASP A 27 3.20 -15.83 2.15
C ASP A 27 4.54 -16.17 2.81
N MET A 28 5.55 -15.30 2.67
CA MET A 28 6.84 -15.46 3.34
C MET A 28 6.70 -15.45 4.86
N THR A 29 5.91 -14.53 5.42
CA THR A 29 5.66 -14.46 6.87
C THR A 29 4.92 -15.70 7.38
N ARG A 30 3.92 -16.20 6.64
CA ARG A 30 3.22 -17.45 6.97
C ARG A 30 4.18 -18.65 6.97
N HIS A 31 5.05 -18.73 5.97
CA HIS A 31 6.07 -19.78 5.89
C HIS A 31 7.06 -19.68 7.07
N MET A 32 7.50 -18.47 7.42
CA MET A 32 8.44 -18.23 8.52
C MET A 32 7.90 -18.71 9.88
N VAL A 33 6.60 -18.53 10.15
CA VAL A 33 5.96 -18.97 11.40
C VAL A 33 6.13 -20.47 11.65
N GLY A 34 6.10 -21.29 10.58
CA GLY A 34 6.28 -22.74 10.65
C GLY A 34 7.72 -23.20 10.95
N MET A 35 8.70 -22.32 10.82
CA MET A 35 10.13 -22.64 10.95
C MET A 35 10.88 -21.76 11.96
N LEU A 36 10.16 -21.08 12.85
CA LEU A 36 10.74 -20.19 13.86
C LEU A 36 11.83 -20.87 14.69
N GLY A 37 12.91 -20.12 14.93
CA GLY A 37 14.08 -20.61 15.68
C GLY A 37 15.13 -21.33 14.81
N SER A 38 14.85 -21.58 13.53
CA SER A 38 15.84 -22.11 12.59
C SER A 38 16.71 -21.00 11.99
N GLU A 39 17.88 -21.37 11.45
CA GLU A 39 18.70 -20.47 10.63
C GLU A 39 17.99 -20.05 9.33
N GLU A 40 17.08 -20.90 8.82
CA GLU A 40 16.26 -20.58 7.65
C GLU A 40 15.30 -19.44 7.95
N ALA A 41 14.66 -19.45 9.13
CA ALA A 41 13.81 -18.35 9.58
C ALA A 41 14.59 -17.02 9.72
N LYS A 42 15.86 -17.07 10.12
CA LYS A 42 16.70 -15.87 10.19
C LYS A 42 16.98 -15.29 8.81
N ARG A 43 17.28 -16.14 7.81
CA ARG A 43 17.49 -15.70 6.43
C ARG A 43 16.21 -15.13 5.84
N LEU A 44 15.08 -15.81 6.06
CA LEU A 44 13.78 -15.38 5.59
C LEU A 44 13.37 -14.05 6.21
N LEU A 45 13.66 -13.82 7.49
CA LEU A 45 13.44 -12.53 8.15
C LEU A 45 14.24 -11.39 7.47
N GLN A 46 15.51 -11.62 7.11
CA GLN A 46 16.31 -10.63 6.41
C GLN A 46 15.79 -10.34 5.01
N GLU A 47 15.25 -11.34 4.32
CA GLU A 47 14.64 -11.17 3.00
C GLU A 47 13.36 -10.34 3.09
N ILE A 48 12.45 -10.71 4.00
CA ILE A 48 11.21 -9.96 4.26
C ILE A 48 11.52 -8.51 4.60
N ARG A 49 12.56 -8.28 5.42
CA ARG A 49 12.98 -6.93 5.79
C ARG A 49 13.39 -6.10 4.57
N LYS A 50 14.30 -6.60 3.74
CA LYS A 50 14.77 -5.89 2.54
C LYS A 50 13.62 -5.61 1.58
N GLN A 51 12.73 -6.58 1.42
CA GLN A 51 11.56 -6.41 0.58
C GLN A 51 10.63 -5.32 1.11
N MET A 52 10.38 -5.28 2.42
CA MET A 52 9.57 -4.22 3.01
C MET A 52 10.25 -2.85 2.96
N GLU A 53 11.58 -2.77 3.08
CA GLU A 53 12.32 -1.52 2.87
C GLU A 53 12.15 -0.98 1.45
N LEU A 54 12.22 -1.86 0.44
CA LEU A 54 11.98 -1.51 -0.97
C LEU A 54 10.52 -1.11 -1.21
N PHE A 55 9.58 -1.90 -0.68
CA PHE A 55 8.15 -1.64 -0.79
C PHE A 55 7.79 -0.25 -0.26
N MET A 56 8.33 0.14 0.91
CA MET A 56 8.06 1.46 1.49
C MET A 56 8.57 2.60 0.58
N GLN A 57 9.69 2.41 -0.12
CA GLN A 57 10.20 3.42 -1.07
C GLN A 57 9.30 3.52 -2.31
N GLN A 58 8.79 2.40 -2.81
CA GLN A 58 7.87 2.38 -3.94
C GLN A 58 6.54 3.02 -3.57
N LEU A 59 6.03 2.73 -2.37
CA LEU A 59 4.79 3.29 -1.85
C LEU A 59 4.89 4.81 -1.69
N GLU A 60 5.98 5.32 -1.09
CA GLU A 60 6.23 6.76 -0.98
C GLU A 60 6.30 7.45 -2.35
N ALA A 61 6.95 6.81 -3.32
CA ALA A 61 7.04 7.35 -4.69
C ALA A 61 5.69 7.34 -5.42
N HIS A 62 4.86 6.33 -5.16
CA HIS A 62 3.51 6.21 -5.68
C HIS A 62 2.62 7.32 -5.12
N GLU A 63 2.59 7.50 -3.80
CA GLU A 63 1.79 8.53 -3.12
C GLU A 63 2.15 9.94 -3.59
N HIS A 64 3.45 10.22 -3.69
CA HIS A 64 3.90 11.52 -4.19
C HIS A 64 3.41 11.79 -5.62
N TRP A 65 3.42 10.77 -6.48
CA TRP A 65 2.87 10.89 -7.82
C TRP A 65 1.35 11.11 -7.82
N GLU A 66 0.61 10.44 -6.94
CA GLU A 66 -0.83 10.65 -6.82
C GLU A 66 -1.17 12.07 -6.40
N GLU A 67 -0.41 12.65 -5.46
CA GLU A 67 -0.53 14.05 -5.05
C GLU A 67 -0.32 15.02 -6.22
N GLU A 68 0.67 14.74 -7.08
CA GLU A 68 1.03 15.61 -8.20
C GLU A 68 0.10 15.48 -9.41
N GLU A 69 -0.43 14.29 -9.68
CA GLU A 69 -1.14 14.00 -10.94
C GLU A 69 -2.60 13.58 -10.76
N VAL A 70 -2.93 12.81 -9.72
CA VAL A 70 -4.27 12.24 -9.53
C VAL A 70 -5.18 13.23 -8.81
N LEU A 71 -4.74 13.77 -7.67
CA LEU A 71 -5.52 14.72 -6.87
C LEU A 71 -5.92 15.99 -7.66
N PRO A 72 -5.04 16.61 -8.48
CA PRO A 72 -5.43 17.78 -9.25
C PRO A 72 -6.51 17.50 -10.31
N LEU A 73 -6.52 16.30 -10.91
CA LEU A 73 -7.55 15.92 -11.88
C LEU A 73 -8.93 15.79 -11.22
N LEU A 74 -8.97 15.21 -10.02
CA LEU A 74 -10.21 15.11 -9.24
C LEU A 74 -10.72 16.50 -8.84
N ALA A 75 -9.82 17.38 -8.40
CA ALA A 75 -10.16 18.74 -8.03
C ALA A 75 -10.70 19.55 -9.23
N GLU A 76 -10.11 19.39 -10.42
CA GLU A 76 -10.57 20.07 -11.64
C GLU A 76 -11.99 19.63 -12.02
N TYR A 77 -12.29 18.33 -11.97
CA TYR A 77 -13.61 17.80 -12.30
C TYR A 77 -14.69 18.20 -11.28
N ALA A 78 -14.35 18.17 -9.99
CA ALA A 78 -15.21 18.62 -8.91
C ALA A 78 -15.67 20.08 -9.06
N ASN A 79 -14.80 20.95 -9.55
CA ASN A 79 -15.10 22.37 -9.75
C ASN A 79 -16.04 22.66 -10.94
N GLN A 80 -16.37 21.66 -11.77
CA GLN A 80 -17.23 21.82 -12.96
C GLN A 80 -18.74 21.68 -12.67
N GLY A 81 -19.15 21.69 -11.40
CA GLY A 81 -20.57 21.74 -10.99
C GLY A 81 -21.25 20.39 -10.84
N MET A 82 -20.52 19.29 -11.01
CA MET A 82 -20.89 17.97 -10.48
C MET A 82 -20.70 17.99 -8.97
N GLU A 83 -21.67 17.54 -8.16
CA GLU A 83 -21.47 17.44 -6.70
C GLU A 83 -20.26 16.54 -6.42
N PRO A 84 -19.14 17.09 -5.93
CA PRO A 84 -18.06 16.28 -5.41
C PRO A 84 -18.42 16.04 -3.95
N THR A 85 -19.56 15.40 -3.66
CA THR A 85 -20.02 15.22 -2.27
C THR A 85 -19.00 14.48 -1.39
N PHE A 86 -17.96 13.96 -2.05
CA PHE A 86 -16.72 13.38 -1.55
C PHE A 86 -15.47 14.01 -2.24
N LEU A 87 -15.31 15.34 -2.35
CA LEU A 87 -13.99 15.95 -2.57
C LEU A 87 -13.17 15.53 -1.34
N THR A 88 -12.42 14.43 -1.40
CA THR A 88 -11.56 13.95 -0.29
C THR A 88 -12.29 13.91 1.06
N SER A 89 -13.22 12.98 1.36
CA SER A 89 -13.56 12.71 2.78
C SER A 89 -12.37 12.03 3.43
N THR A 90 -11.29 12.79 3.53
CA THR A 90 -9.93 12.29 3.51
C THR A 90 -9.68 11.51 2.21
N TRP A 91 -8.52 11.63 1.63
CA TRP A 91 -7.87 10.47 1.03
C TRP A 91 -7.95 9.34 2.11
N VAL A 92 -8.98 8.49 2.04
CA VAL A 92 -9.94 8.14 3.16
C VAL A 92 -9.35 7.39 4.34
N LEU A 93 -8.09 6.98 4.24
CA LEU A 93 -7.42 6.22 5.26
C LEU A 93 -5.99 6.70 5.48
N GLU A 94 -5.70 8.00 5.33
CA GLU A 94 -4.38 8.55 5.71
C GLU A 94 -3.89 8.03 7.06
N GLU A 95 -4.80 7.97 8.03
CA GLU A 95 -4.46 7.50 9.36
C GLU A 95 -4.20 5.99 9.38
N ASP A 96 -4.97 5.17 8.64
CA ASP A 96 -4.72 3.72 8.59
C ASP A 96 -3.48 3.41 7.75
N HIS A 97 -3.23 4.16 6.68
CA HIS A 97 -2.00 4.12 5.90
C HIS A 97 -0.80 4.49 6.79
N LYS A 98 -0.83 5.67 7.44
CA LYS A 98 0.19 6.10 8.42
C LYS A 98 0.34 5.10 9.56
N GLN A 99 -0.74 4.44 9.99
CA GLN A 99 -0.69 3.39 11.00
C GLN A 99 -0.02 2.13 10.47
N ALA A 100 -0.31 1.72 9.24
CA ALA A 100 0.36 0.61 8.58
C ALA A 100 1.85 0.89 8.41
N GLU A 101 2.25 2.10 7.99
CA GLU A 101 3.66 2.50 7.95
C GLU A 101 4.33 2.37 9.32
N ARG A 102 3.65 2.80 10.40
CA ARG A 102 4.17 2.68 11.76
C ARG A 102 4.34 1.21 12.17
N PHE A 103 3.44 0.33 11.73
CA PHE A 103 3.58 -1.11 11.94
C PHE A 103 4.75 -1.70 11.12
N VAL A 104 4.94 -1.28 9.87
CA VAL A 104 6.11 -1.68 9.06
C VAL A 104 7.40 -1.21 9.72
N ARG A 105 7.51 0.08 10.09
CA ARG A 105 8.67 0.64 10.81
C ARG A 105 8.95 -0.12 12.11
N SER A 106 7.92 -0.40 12.90
CA SER A 106 8.04 -1.20 14.13
C SER A 106 8.52 -2.62 13.85
N PHE A 107 8.05 -3.24 12.77
CA PHE A 107 8.55 -4.54 12.32
C PHE A 107 10.04 -4.47 11.95
N LEU A 108 10.46 -3.48 11.16
CA LEU A 108 11.86 -3.30 10.74
C LEU A 108 12.78 -3.13 11.96
N ASP A 109 12.39 -2.31 12.92
CA ASP A 109 13.13 -2.11 14.18
C ASP A 109 13.25 -3.41 14.99
N HIS A 110 12.16 -4.17 15.12
CA HIS A 110 12.18 -5.45 15.82
C HIS A 110 13.00 -6.51 15.08
N ALA A 111 12.98 -6.51 13.75
CA ALA A 111 13.74 -7.43 12.92
C ALA A 111 15.25 -7.17 13.02
N GLU A 112 15.68 -5.90 13.03
CA GLU A 112 17.08 -5.50 13.27
C GLU A 112 17.57 -5.93 14.66
N GLN A 113 16.74 -5.75 15.69
CA GLN A 113 17.11 -6.07 17.07
C GLN A 113 17.11 -7.57 17.37
N CYS A 114 16.49 -8.40 16.51
CA CYS A 114 16.41 -9.84 16.71
C CYS A 114 17.71 -10.56 16.35
N LYS A 115 18.65 -10.65 17.32
CA LYS A 115 19.88 -11.47 17.23
C LYS A 115 19.66 -12.99 17.35
N GLY A 116 18.45 -13.48 17.11
CA GLY A 116 18.19 -14.92 16.90
C GLY A 116 17.74 -15.77 18.08
N ALA A 117 17.28 -15.20 19.21
CA ALA A 117 16.87 -16.01 20.37
C ALA A 117 15.45 -15.75 20.92
N ASP A 118 14.78 -14.67 20.50
CA ASP A 118 13.49 -14.28 21.08
C ASP A 118 12.33 -14.56 20.11
N SER A 119 11.91 -15.83 20.09
CA SER A 119 10.80 -16.31 19.23
C SER A 119 9.47 -15.62 19.52
N VAL A 120 9.29 -15.10 20.74
CA VAL A 120 8.08 -14.35 21.15
C VAL A 120 8.09 -12.96 20.51
N LYS A 121 9.22 -12.23 20.59
CA LYS A 121 9.36 -10.93 19.91
C LYS A 121 9.23 -11.06 18.40
N LEU A 122 9.84 -12.10 17.82
CA LEU A 122 9.75 -12.34 16.39
C LEU A 122 8.31 -12.63 15.95
N LYS A 123 7.56 -13.46 16.70
CA LYS A 123 6.13 -13.67 16.44
C LYS A 123 5.32 -12.38 16.49
N LYS A 124 5.60 -11.50 17.46
CA LYS A 124 4.94 -10.19 17.56
C LYS A 124 5.27 -9.31 16.36
N ALA A 125 6.54 -9.24 15.95
CA ALA A 125 6.96 -8.48 14.78
C ALA A 125 6.27 -8.97 13.50
N ILE A 126 6.23 -10.29 13.28
CA ILE A 126 5.52 -10.91 12.16
C ILE A 126 4.03 -10.57 12.19
N SER A 127 3.42 -10.62 13.37
CA SER A 127 2.01 -10.25 13.54
C SER A 127 1.74 -8.80 13.15
N LEU A 128 2.62 -7.86 13.56
CA LEU A 128 2.51 -6.45 13.16
C LEU A 128 2.63 -6.27 11.66
N LEU A 129 3.60 -6.96 11.03
CA LEU A 129 3.78 -6.91 9.59
C LEU A 129 2.57 -7.47 8.85
N SER A 130 2.02 -8.61 9.30
CA SER A 130 0.83 -9.20 8.68
C SER A 130 -0.37 -8.23 8.73
N VAL A 131 -0.55 -7.52 9.84
CA VAL A 131 -1.58 -6.48 9.97
C VAL A 131 -1.30 -5.32 9.01
N ALA A 132 -0.05 -4.84 8.95
CA ALA A 132 0.34 -3.77 8.05
C ALA A 132 0.04 -4.12 6.59
N CYS A 133 0.42 -5.32 6.13
CA CYS A 133 0.13 -5.76 4.78
C CYS A 133 -1.38 -5.80 4.48
N SER A 134 -2.20 -6.28 5.42
CA SER A 134 -3.65 -6.27 5.25
C SER A 134 -4.22 -4.86 5.12
N VAL A 135 -3.79 -3.94 5.99
CA VAL A 135 -4.25 -2.54 5.96
C VAL A 135 -3.83 -1.85 4.66
N LEU A 136 -2.59 -2.07 4.20
CA LEU A 136 -2.11 -1.51 2.93
C LEU A 136 -2.86 -2.06 1.71
N SER A 137 -3.13 -3.37 1.68
CA SER A 137 -3.92 -3.96 0.60
C SER A 137 -5.36 -3.44 0.58
N GLU A 138 -5.96 -3.22 1.75
CA GLU A 138 -7.30 -2.65 1.89
C GLU A 138 -7.33 -1.17 1.48
N HIS A 139 -6.29 -0.41 1.82
CA HIS A 139 -6.10 0.97 1.40
C HIS A 139 -6.08 1.10 -0.13
N LEU A 140 -5.20 0.36 -0.82
CA LEU A 140 -5.11 0.35 -2.28
C LEU A 140 -6.40 -0.11 -2.96
N SER A 141 -7.18 -0.99 -2.30
CA SER A 141 -8.48 -1.44 -2.84
C SER A 141 -9.56 -0.38 -2.66
N SER A 142 -9.57 0.32 -1.52
CA SER A 142 -10.50 1.40 -1.24
C SER A 142 -10.30 2.58 -2.21
N GLU A 143 -9.05 2.87 -2.57
CA GLU A 143 -8.72 3.88 -3.57
C GLU A 143 -9.28 3.52 -4.95
N GLU A 144 -9.08 2.27 -5.40
CA GLU A 144 -9.61 1.80 -6.69
C GLU A 144 -11.14 1.86 -6.74
N GLU A 145 -11.81 1.41 -5.67
CA GLU A 145 -13.27 1.38 -5.57
C GLU A 145 -13.89 2.77 -5.64
N MET A 146 -13.18 3.79 -5.16
CA MET A 146 -13.64 5.18 -5.24
C MET A 146 -13.20 5.89 -6.52
N PHE A 147 -11.94 5.75 -6.93
CA PHE A 147 -11.37 6.51 -8.03
C PHE A 147 -11.84 6.00 -9.39
N PHE A 148 -11.86 4.69 -9.62
CA PHE A 148 -12.15 4.15 -10.96
C PHE A 148 -13.56 4.46 -11.47
N PRO A 149 -14.63 4.40 -10.66
CA PRO A 149 -15.95 4.81 -11.13
C PRO A 149 -15.99 6.27 -11.57
N VAL A 150 -15.37 7.18 -10.81
CA VAL A 150 -15.30 8.61 -11.13
C VAL A 150 -14.50 8.83 -12.40
N ALA A 151 -13.31 8.22 -12.52
CA ALA A 151 -12.48 8.34 -13.72
C ALA A 151 -13.20 7.84 -14.98
N ASN A 152 -13.97 6.76 -14.88
CA ASN A 152 -14.77 6.25 -16.01
C ASN A 152 -15.92 7.19 -16.38
N GLN A 153 -16.57 7.83 -15.41
CA GLN A 153 -17.59 8.85 -15.66
C GLN A 153 -16.98 10.06 -16.37
N MET A 154 -15.84 10.57 -15.86
CA MET A 154 -15.08 11.66 -16.50
C MET A 154 -14.72 11.35 -17.95
N LEU A 155 -14.27 10.12 -18.24
CA LEU A 155 -13.97 9.69 -19.60
C LEU A 155 -15.21 9.64 -20.51
N SER A 156 -16.39 9.40 -19.95
CA SER A 156 -17.66 9.34 -20.67
C SER A 156 -18.19 10.75 -20.97
N ASP A 157 -18.17 11.64 -19.98
CA ASP A 157 -18.65 13.03 -20.11
C ASP A 157 -17.82 13.84 -21.12
N ILE A 158 -16.52 13.55 -21.25
CA ILE A 158 -15.62 14.23 -22.20
C ILE A 158 -15.82 13.74 -23.65
N ARG A 159 -16.49 12.60 -23.84
CA ARG A 159 -16.73 12.00 -25.18
C ARG A 159 -18.05 12.44 -25.82
N GLU A 160 -18.93 13.11 -25.07
CA GLU A 160 -20.15 13.76 -25.58
C GLU A 160 -19.89 15.21 -25.96
#